data_AF-A0A7S1QGI4-F1
#
_entry.id   AF-A0A7S1QGI4-F1
#
_cell.length_a   1.000
_cell.length_b   1.000
_cell.length_c   1.000
_cell.angle_alpha   90.00
_cell.angle_beta   90.00
_cell.angle_gamma   90.00
#
_symmetry.space_group_name_H-M   'P 1'
#
loop_
_entity.id
_entity.type
_entity.pdbx_description
1 polymer ?
#
loop_
_entity_poly.entity_id
_entity_poly.type
_entity_poly.pdbx_seq_one_letter_code
_entity_poly.pdbx_strand_id
1 'polypeptide(L)'
;ADALFCFGEIDCREGVIAAVEKGAYDSPQEAMLMLIDIYVSTLLRVKAQRKLRRVFVLAPLAILNVTRHIVAAFSQVFDAAAPQMRAKGLIPINTTDDILTLPTEASADKPHDVPKSMGELRVLRPELQLDHTHIHPCFVPQVLAPAINAALTQ
;
A
#
# COMPACT_ATOMS: atom_id res chain seq x y z
N ALA A 1 10.41 -12.46 18.17
CA ALA A 1 9.14 -11.71 18.00
C ALA A 1 8.76 -11.72 16.53
N ASP A 2 7.46 -11.60 16.23
CA ASP A 2 6.95 -11.34 14.89
C ASP A 2 6.64 -9.83 14.79
N ALA A 3 6.79 -9.23 13.61
CA ALA A 3 6.56 -7.81 13.40
C ALA A 3 5.83 -7.56 12.08
N LEU A 4 4.92 -6.59 12.07
CA LEU A 4 4.25 -6.08 10.88
C LEU A 4 4.69 -4.64 10.63
N PHE A 5 5.05 -4.36 9.40
CA PHE A 5 5.47 -3.03 8.96
C PHE A 5 4.49 -2.52 7.90
N CYS A 6 4.03 -1.29 8.08
CA CYS A 6 3.22 -0.55 7.12
C CYS A 6 3.79 0.86 7.04
N PHE A 7 4.53 1.15 5.98
CA PHE A 7 5.12 2.46 5.73
C PHE A 7 5.14 2.70 4.22
N GLY A 8 5.25 3.97 3.81
CA GLY A 8 5.35 4.35 2.41
C GLY A 8 4.18 5.11 1.83
N GLU A 9 3.14 5.40 2.60
CA GLU A 9 2.03 6.23 2.12
C GLU A 9 2.54 7.63 1.71
N ILE A 10 3.29 8.29 2.60
CA ILE A 10 3.91 9.60 2.33
C ILE A 10 4.97 9.50 1.23
N ASP A 11 5.79 8.44 1.25
CA ASP A 11 6.80 8.21 0.22
C ASP A 11 6.18 8.08 -1.18
N CYS A 12 5.01 7.45 -1.31
CA CYS A 12 4.27 7.37 -2.57
C CYS A 12 3.64 8.72 -2.96
N ARG A 13 2.99 9.40 -2.01
CA ARG A 13 2.29 10.66 -2.25
C ARG A 13 3.23 11.81 -2.64
N GLU A 14 4.37 11.90 -1.95
CA GLU A 14 5.26 13.06 -2.03
C GLU A 14 6.63 12.66 -2.58
N GLY A 15 7.21 11.57 -2.06
CA GLY A 15 8.57 11.15 -2.40
C GLY A 15 8.75 10.74 -3.86
N VAL A 16 7.88 9.85 -4.36
CA VAL A 16 7.89 9.37 -5.76
C VAL A 16 7.72 10.54 -6.73
N ILE A 17 6.72 11.39 -6.49
CA ILE A 17 6.45 12.55 -7.35
C ILE A 17 7.64 13.52 -7.33
N ALA A 18 8.12 13.91 -6.15
CA ALA A 18 9.24 14.84 -6.03
C ALA A 18 10.54 14.29 -6.62
N ALA A 19 10.77 12.98 -6.56
CA ALA A 19 11.95 12.36 -7.14
C ALA A 19 11.92 12.43 -8.68
N VAL A 20 10.76 12.18 -9.29
CA VAL A 20 10.57 12.29 -10.75
C VAL A 20 10.66 13.77 -11.19
N GLU A 21 10.00 14.69 -10.49
CA GLU A 21 10.05 16.13 -10.81
C GLU A 21 11.46 16.72 -10.74
N LYS A 22 12.31 16.18 -9.85
CA LYS A 22 13.72 16.57 -9.72
C LYS A 22 14.64 15.85 -10.72
N GLY A 23 14.11 15.00 -11.59
CA GLY A 23 14.87 14.22 -12.57
C GLY A 23 15.76 13.15 -11.95
N ALA A 24 15.43 12.67 -10.74
CA ALA A 24 16.15 11.55 -10.12
C ALA A 24 15.78 10.19 -10.73
N TYR A 25 14.58 10.09 -11.30
CA TYR A 25 14.05 8.93 -12.02
C TYR A 25 13.24 9.39 -13.22
N ASP A 26 13.19 8.58 -14.27
CA ASP A 26 12.53 8.91 -15.54
C ASP A 26 11.00 8.73 -15.45
N SER A 27 10.52 7.95 -14.49
CA SER A 27 9.07 7.70 -14.31
C SER A 27 8.69 7.38 -12.86
N PRO A 28 7.40 7.56 -12.49
CA PRO A 28 6.90 7.13 -11.19
C PRO A 28 7.11 5.63 -10.95
N GLN A 29 6.92 4.80 -11.97
CA GLN A 29 7.12 3.35 -11.89
C GLN A 29 8.55 2.99 -11.45
N GLU A 30 9.55 3.63 -12.06
CA GLU A 30 10.95 3.42 -11.71
C GLU A 30 11.25 3.86 -10.27
N ALA A 31 10.76 5.04 -9.88
CA ALA A 31 10.91 5.53 -8.51
C ALA A 31 10.26 4.60 -7.47
N MET A 32 9.09 4.02 -7.77
CA MET A 32 8.40 3.05 -6.91
C MET A 32 9.18 1.73 -6.77
N LEU A 33 9.77 1.22 -7.86
CA LEU A 33 10.62 0.02 -7.82
C LEU A 33 11.83 0.25 -6.90
N MET A 34 12.48 1.41 -7.05
CA MET A 34 13.60 1.80 -6.20
C MET A 34 13.19 1.93 -4.72
N LEU A 35 12.00 2.48 -4.45
CA LEU A 35 11.45 2.57 -3.11
C LEU A 35 11.26 1.18 -2.48
N ILE A 36 10.71 0.23 -3.22
CA ILE A 36 10.55 -1.17 -2.78
C ILE A 36 11.91 -1.79 -2.44
N ASP A 37 12.94 -1.59 -3.28
CA ASP A 37 14.27 -2.13 -3.03
C ASP A 37 14.91 -1.57 -1.76
N ILE A 38 14.72 -0.27 -1.49
CA ILE A 38 15.15 0.38 -0.24
C ILE A 38 14.46 -0.27 0.96
N TYR A 39 13.15 -0.49 0.88
CA TYR A 39 12.37 -1.11 1.94
C TYR A 39 12.80 -2.54 2.23
N VAL A 40 12.88 -3.37 1.18
CA VAL A 40 13.28 -4.77 1.32
C VAL A 40 14.67 -4.87 1.94
N SER A 41 15.63 -4.09 1.45
CA SER A 41 17.00 -4.08 1.97
C SER A 41 17.05 -3.64 3.44
N THR A 42 16.29 -2.61 3.80
CA THR A 42 16.22 -2.10 5.17
C THR A 42 15.57 -3.11 6.12
N LEU A 43 14.46 -3.73 5.71
CA LEU A 43 13.73 -4.71 6.50
C LEU A 43 14.54 -5.98 6.74
N LEU A 44 15.32 -6.44 5.74
CA LEU A 44 16.23 -7.57 5.92
C LEU A 44 17.30 -7.29 6.96
N ARG A 45 17.89 -6.09 6.93
CA ARG A 45 18.85 -5.65 7.94
C ARG A 45 18.22 -5.60 9.33
N VAL A 46 17.02 -5.03 9.45
CA VAL A 46 16.28 -4.97 10.72
C VAL A 46 15.93 -6.38 11.23
N LYS A 47 15.44 -7.26 10.36
CA LYS A 47 15.13 -8.67 10.68
C LYS A 47 16.33 -9.38 11.29
N ALA A 48 17.51 -9.24 10.67
CA ALA A 48 18.74 -9.83 11.16
C ALA A 48 19.19 -9.21 12.50
N GLN A 49 19.26 -7.88 12.58
CA GLN A 49 19.73 -7.16 13.78
C GLN A 49 18.84 -7.36 15.00
N ARG A 50 17.52 -7.52 14.80
CA ARG A 50 16.54 -7.69 15.86
C ARG A 50 16.09 -9.14 16.04
N LYS A 51 16.68 -10.08 15.27
CA LYS A 51 16.34 -11.51 15.28
C LYS A 51 14.82 -11.74 15.19
N LEU A 52 14.16 -11.00 14.28
CA LEU A 52 12.72 -11.13 14.06
C LEU A 52 12.44 -12.46 13.36
N ARG A 53 11.48 -13.22 13.88
CA ARG A 53 11.11 -14.53 13.34
C ARG A 53 10.33 -14.36 12.04
N ARG A 54 9.25 -13.58 12.08
CA ARG A 54 8.45 -13.20 10.91
C ARG A 54 8.41 -11.69 10.75
N VAL A 55 8.51 -11.25 9.49
CA VAL A 55 8.39 -9.85 9.11
C VAL A 55 7.32 -9.77 8.04
N PHE A 56 6.15 -9.28 8.43
CA PHE A 56 5.05 -8.96 7.51
C PHE A 56 5.25 -7.55 6.97
N VAL A 57 5.01 -7.39 5.68
CA VAL A 57 5.13 -6.10 4.98
C VAL A 57 3.76 -5.81 4.38
N LEU A 58 3.05 -4.86 4.96
CA LEU A 58 1.76 -4.40 4.47
C LEU A 58 1.99 -3.29 3.46
N ALA A 59 1.44 -3.45 2.24
CA ALA A 59 1.42 -2.39 1.24
C ALA A 59 0.75 -1.11 1.83
N PRO A 60 1.24 0.09 1.50
CA PRO A 60 0.61 1.34 1.91
C PRO A 60 -0.89 1.36 1.59
N LEU A 61 -1.71 1.85 2.52
CA LEU A 61 -3.15 1.91 2.34
C LEU A 61 -3.55 3.17 1.55
N ALA A 62 -4.28 3.00 0.45
CA ALA A 62 -4.73 4.08 -0.42
C ALA A 62 -5.97 4.83 0.14
N ILE A 63 -5.82 5.44 1.31
CA ILE A 63 -6.92 6.05 2.09
C ILE A 63 -7.33 7.40 1.47
N LEU A 64 -6.38 8.33 1.40
CA LEU A 64 -6.59 9.72 0.97
C LEU A 64 -7.07 9.79 -0.48
N ASN A 65 -8.24 10.39 -0.71
CA ASN A 65 -8.85 10.45 -2.04
C ASN A 65 -7.94 11.10 -3.09
N VAL A 66 -7.34 12.25 -2.75
CA VAL A 66 -6.48 13.04 -3.65
C VAL A 66 -5.27 12.27 -4.17
N THR A 67 -4.74 11.34 -3.38
CA THR A 67 -3.49 10.62 -3.67
C THR A 67 -3.69 9.12 -3.76
N ARG A 68 -4.94 8.67 -3.69
CA ARG A 68 -5.32 7.25 -3.79
C ARG A 68 -4.77 6.61 -5.06
N HIS A 69 -4.83 7.32 -6.18
CA HIS A 69 -4.38 6.81 -7.48
C HIS A 69 -2.89 6.42 -7.48
N ILE A 70 -2.01 7.25 -6.90
CA ILE A 70 -0.57 6.96 -6.86
C ILE A 70 -0.24 5.86 -5.85
N VAL A 71 -0.95 5.82 -4.72
CA VAL A 71 -0.78 4.76 -3.70
C VAL A 71 -1.31 3.41 -4.20
N ALA A 72 -2.44 3.40 -4.93
CA ALA A 72 -2.98 2.21 -5.56
C ALA A 72 -2.08 1.72 -6.73
N ALA A 73 -1.47 2.64 -7.48
CA ALA A 73 -0.45 2.25 -8.46
C ALA A 73 0.75 1.56 -7.79
N PHE A 74 1.21 2.07 -6.65
CA PHE A 74 2.28 1.43 -5.88
C PHE A 74 1.90 0.00 -5.44
N SER A 75 0.64 -0.28 -5.12
CA SER A 75 0.23 -1.64 -4.74
C SER A 75 0.42 -2.66 -5.86
N GLN A 76 0.28 -2.24 -7.13
CA GLN A 76 0.55 -3.11 -8.28
C GLN A 76 2.05 -3.42 -8.39
N VAL A 77 2.90 -2.41 -8.17
CA VAL A 77 4.36 -2.60 -8.13
C VAL A 77 4.76 -3.48 -6.94
N PHE A 78 4.10 -3.31 -5.80
CA PHE A 78 4.29 -4.12 -4.60
C PHE A 78 3.99 -5.60 -4.87
N ASP A 79 2.88 -5.92 -5.53
CA ASP A 79 2.53 -7.30 -5.89
C ASP A 79 3.53 -7.92 -6.86
N ALA A 80 4.00 -7.15 -7.84
CA ALA A 80 5.05 -7.60 -8.77
C ALA A 80 6.35 -7.96 -8.03
N ALA A 81 6.68 -7.23 -6.96
CA ALA A 81 7.85 -7.49 -6.12
C ALA A 81 7.63 -8.59 -5.05
N ALA A 82 6.39 -8.98 -4.78
CA ALA A 82 6.04 -9.90 -3.71
C ALA A 82 6.76 -11.27 -3.78
N PRO A 83 6.97 -11.90 -4.97
CA PRO A 83 7.75 -13.14 -5.06
C PRO A 83 9.20 -12.99 -4.58
N GLN A 84 9.85 -11.86 -4.90
CA GLN A 84 11.22 -11.56 -4.46
C GLN A 84 11.28 -11.34 -2.95
N MET A 85 10.28 -10.65 -2.38
CA MET A 85 10.16 -10.47 -0.92
C MET A 85 10.04 -11.82 -0.21
N ARG A 86 9.19 -12.72 -0.72
CA ARG A 86 9.02 -14.08 -0.18
C ARG A 86 10.31 -14.88 -0.24
N ALA A 87 11.03 -14.85 -1.36
CA ALA A 87 12.33 -15.52 -1.52
C ALA A 87 13.37 -15.04 -0.50
N LYS A 88 13.26 -13.80 -0.05
CA LYS A 88 14.11 -13.18 0.99
C LYS A 88 13.58 -13.41 2.42
N GLY A 89 12.48 -14.15 2.58
CA GLY A 89 11.87 -14.48 3.86
C GLY A 89 11.06 -13.33 4.49
N LEU A 90 10.58 -12.39 3.69
CA LEU A 90 9.58 -11.40 4.08
C LEU A 90 8.18 -11.90 3.67
N ILE A 91 7.13 -11.46 4.36
CA ILE A 91 5.75 -11.90 4.11
C ILE A 91 4.95 -10.69 3.61
N PRO A 92 4.87 -10.47 2.28
CA PRO A 92 4.12 -9.37 1.71
C PRO A 92 2.61 -9.58 1.90
N ILE A 93 1.91 -8.51 2.25
CA ILE A 93 0.46 -8.44 2.39
C ILE A 93 -0.02 -7.22 1.61
N ASN A 94 -0.90 -7.43 0.64
CA ASN A 94 -1.56 -6.35 -0.08
C ASN A 94 -3.07 -6.48 0.14
N THR A 95 -3.67 -5.43 0.70
CA THR A 95 -5.11 -5.36 0.99
C THR A 95 -5.80 -4.27 0.19
N THR A 96 -5.16 -3.74 -0.86
CA THR A 96 -5.70 -2.63 -1.66
C THR A 96 -7.07 -2.99 -2.22
N ASP A 97 -7.22 -4.21 -2.72
CA ASP A 97 -8.48 -4.70 -3.25
C ASP A 97 -9.56 -4.90 -2.20
N ASP A 98 -9.16 -5.21 -0.96
CA ASP A 98 -10.07 -5.44 0.16
C ASP A 98 -10.61 -4.14 0.76
N ILE A 99 -9.88 -3.02 0.62
CA ILE A 99 -10.27 -1.72 1.20
C ILE A 99 -10.94 -0.80 0.18
N LEU A 100 -10.69 -1.00 -1.12
CA LEU A 100 -11.24 -0.17 -2.19
C LEU A 100 -12.45 -0.84 -2.87
N THR A 101 -13.46 -0.07 -3.22
CA THR A 101 -14.65 -0.54 -3.93
C THR A 101 -15.01 0.39 -5.08
N LEU A 102 -15.94 -0.03 -5.94
CA LEU A 102 -16.49 0.87 -6.96
C LEU A 102 -17.37 1.94 -6.29
N PRO A 103 -17.44 3.17 -6.84
CA PRO A 103 -18.29 4.21 -6.29
C PRO A 103 -19.76 3.79 -6.40
N THR A 104 -20.51 4.04 -5.34
CA THR A 104 -21.97 3.87 -5.31
C THR A 104 -22.65 5.21 -5.07
N GLU A 105 -23.98 5.25 -5.16
CA GLU A 105 -24.71 6.48 -4.86
C GLU A 105 -24.47 7.01 -3.44
N ALA A 106 -24.09 6.14 -2.50
CA ALA A 106 -23.80 6.47 -1.11
C ALA A 106 -22.32 6.82 -0.83
N SER A 107 -21.43 6.82 -1.84
CA SER A 107 -20.03 7.16 -1.63
C SER A 107 -19.87 8.65 -1.26
N ALA A 108 -19.44 8.93 -0.03
CA ALA A 108 -19.18 10.30 0.45
C ALA A 108 -18.09 11.04 -0.35
N ASP A 109 -17.20 10.27 -1.00
CA ASP A 109 -16.04 10.74 -1.78
C ASP A 109 -16.33 10.85 -3.29
N LYS A 110 -17.60 10.93 -3.73
CA LYS A 110 -17.93 11.13 -5.16
C LYS A 110 -17.15 12.34 -5.70
N PRO A 111 -16.27 12.16 -6.69
CA PRO A 111 -15.57 13.30 -7.25
C PRO A 111 -16.56 14.15 -8.05
N HIS A 112 -16.66 15.42 -7.69
CA HIS A 112 -17.47 16.38 -8.44
C HIS A 112 -16.80 16.83 -9.76
N ASP A 113 -15.47 16.66 -9.90
CA ASP A 113 -14.68 17.19 -11.04
C ASP A 113 -13.47 16.30 -11.46
N VAL A 114 -13.60 14.97 -11.53
CA VAL A 114 -12.50 14.11 -12.04
C VAL A 114 -12.71 13.75 -13.52
N PRO A 115 -11.70 13.93 -14.41
CA PRO A 115 -11.81 13.61 -15.83
C PRO A 115 -12.21 12.15 -16.07
N LYS A 116 -13.17 11.96 -16.97
CA LYS A 116 -13.78 10.66 -17.35
C LYS A 116 -12.82 9.66 -18.02
N SER A 117 -11.51 9.90 -18.03
CA SER A 117 -10.52 9.12 -18.81
C SER A 117 -9.54 8.28 -17.99
N MET A 118 -9.84 7.98 -16.72
CA MET A 118 -9.19 6.88 -15.99
C MET A 118 -10.26 5.87 -15.57
N GLY A 119 -10.26 4.70 -16.23
CA GLY A 119 -10.86 3.52 -15.61
C GLY A 119 -10.19 3.31 -14.24
N GLU A 120 -10.95 2.80 -13.26
CA GLU A 120 -10.52 2.57 -11.86
C GLU A 120 -10.70 3.73 -10.87
N LEU A 121 -11.78 4.50 -11.00
CA LEU A 121 -12.20 5.39 -9.92
C LEU A 121 -12.70 4.57 -8.71
N ARG A 122 -11.81 3.97 -7.92
CA ARG A 122 -12.18 3.23 -6.70
C ARG A 122 -12.21 4.15 -5.49
N VAL A 123 -13.13 3.87 -4.57
CA VAL A 123 -13.33 4.61 -3.33
C VAL A 123 -13.07 3.73 -2.11
N LEU A 124 -12.65 4.33 -1.00
CA LEU A 124 -12.53 3.61 0.27
C LEU A 124 -13.91 3.10 0.68
N ARG A 125 -13.99 1.81 1.04
CA ARG A 125 -15.22 1.17 1.55
C ARG A 125 -15.82 2.04 2.67
N PRO A 126 -17.13 2.36 2.63
CA PRO A 126 -17.76 3.28 3.59
C PRO A 126 -17.51 2.93 5.06
N GLU A 127 -17.56 1.65 5.41
CA GLU A 127 -17.32 1.13 6.75
C GLU A 127 -15.87 1.26 7.23
N LEU A 128 -14.92 1.52 6.32
CA LEU A 128 -13.50 1.73 6.62
C LEU A 128 -13.14 3.22 6.70
N GLN A 129 -14.08 4.14 6.42
CA GLN A 129 -13.85 5.57 6.51
C GLN A 129 -13.83 6.02 7.98
N LEU A 130 -12.87 6.90 8.34
CA LEU A 130 -12.78 7.50 9.67
C LEU A 130 -12.75 9.03 9.60
N ASP A 131 -11.67 9.59 9.07
CA ASP A 131 -11.43 11.05 9.02
C ASP A 131 -10.77 11.54 7.71
N HIS A 132 -10.90 10.74 6.64
CA HIS A 132 -10.27 10.93 5.32
C HIS A 132 -8.76 10.77 5.24
N THR A 133 -8.04 10.75 6.38
CA THR A 133 -6.58 10.52 6.44
C THR A 133 -6.21 9.16 7.05
N HIS A 134 -7.06 8.65 7.94
CA HIS A 134 -6.89 7.41 8.66
C HIS A 134 -7.98 6.41 8.30
N ILE A 135 -7.66 5.13 8.47
CA ILE A 135 -8.60 4.03 8.28
C ILE A 135 -9.31 3.71 9.59
N HIS A 136 -10.60 3.36 9.51
CA HIS A 136 -11.38 3.00 10.68
C HIS A 136 -10.79 1.76 11.38
N PRO A 137 -10.78 1.68 12.73
CA PRO A 137 -10.19 0.55 13.47
C PRO A 137 -10.77 -0.83 13.13
N CYS A 138 -11.98 -0.89 12.58
CA CYS A 138 -12.58 -2.13 12.11
C CYS A 138 -11.76 -2.79 10.97
N PHE A 139 -10.87 -2.06 10.31
CA PHE A 139 -9.90 -2.59 9.35
C PHE A 139 -9.11 -3.77 9.92
N VAL A 140 -8.72 -3.71 11.20
CA VAL A 140 -7.90 -4.75 11.81
C VAL A 140 -8.64 -6.09 11.84
N PRO A 141 -9.82 -6.23 12.49
CA PRO A 141 -10.53 -7.50 12.50
C PRO A 141 -11.15 -7.88 11.16
N GLN A 142 -11.54 -6.93 10.30
CA GLN A 142 -12.27 -7.23 9.07
C GLN A 142 -11.39 -7.50 7.85
N VAL A 143 -10.18 -6.94 7.80
CA VAL A 143 -9.31 -7.00 6.61
C VAL A 143 -7.92 -7.51 6.98
N LEU A 144 -7.23 -6.85 7.91
CA LEU A 144 -5.84 -7.16 8.20
C LEU A 144 -5.63 -8.54 8.83
N ALA A 145 -6.42 -8.89 9.85
CA ALA A 145 -6.29 -10.18 10.52
C ALA A 145 -6.55 -11.37 9.58
N PRO A 146 -7.64 -11.37 8.76
CA PRO A 146 -7.81 -12.36 7.71
C PRO A 146 -6.63 -12.43 6.73
N ALA A 147 -6.10 -11.29 6.29
CA ALA A 147 -4.98 -11.25 5.35
C ALA A 147 -3.68 -11.82 5.94
N ILE A 148 -3.37 -11.52 7.21
CA ILE A 148 -2.23 -12.11 7.94
C ILE A 148 -2.41 -13.63 8.04
N ASN A 149 -3.61 -14.10 8.39
CA ASN A 149 -3.88 -15.54 8.52
C ASN A 149 -3.72 -16.26 7.18
N ALA A 150 -4.23 -15.68 6.09
CA ALA A 150 -4.05 -16.23 4.74
C ALA A 150 -2.55 -16.30 4.36
N ALA A 151 -1.78 -15.25 4.66
CA ALA A 151 -0.35 -15.21 4.37
C ALA A 151 0.47 -16.22 5.18
N LEU A 152 -0.02 -16.68 6.33
CA LEU A 152 0.61 -17.73 7.14
C LEU A 152 0.37 -19.15 6.62
N THR A 153 -0.61 -19.32 5.74
CA THR A 153 -0.97 -20.62 5.13
C THR A 153 -0.32 -20.88 3.77
N GLN A 154 0.38 -19.88 3.22
CA GLN A 154 1.13 -19.95 1.96
C GLN A 154 2.59 -20.39 2.18
#